data_AF-A0AB34FQU7-F1
#
_entry.id   AF-A0AB34FQU7-F1
#
_cell.length_a   1.000
_cell.length_b   1.000
_cell.length_c   1.000
_cell.angle_alpha   90.00
_cell.angle_beta   90.00
_cell.angle_gamma   90.00
#
_symmetry.space_group_name_H-M   'P 1'
#
loop_
_entity.id
_entity.type
_entity.pdbx_description
1 polymer ?
#
loop_
_entity_poly.entity_id
_entity_poly.type
_entity_poly.pdbx_seq_one_letter_code
_entity_poly.pdbx_strand_id
1 'polypeptide(L)'
;MRGVAHLRVETTGLYIVGGDAPPDDIQSKIPKALSPITQYHDILIPPVPRHLTPININNVATMSYAIYDASIVLAKDALASLSAVLKKGEEHADAASLPEARIFSDMLPLAFQVHMVTDISSKVYARLSGVEPKALENNMKTFADFNARIAEVQDILAKADEKAINARVAETVTIGLGPGKSGSMSGAGYVNGYVIPNIFFHLTTAYDILRKEGVPLGKMDYLTPFIGKHIQQ
;
A
#
# COMPACT_ATOMS: atom_id res chain seq x y z
N MET A 1 -43.23 -12.69 34.44
CA MET A 1 -42.18 -13.31 33.62
C MET A 1 -42.21 -12.70 32.22
N ARG A 2 -41.15 -11.99 31.82
CA ARG A 2 -40.68 -11.77 30.42
C ARG A 2 -39.35 -11.02 30.52
N GLY A 3 -38.39 -11.46 29.70
CA GLY A 3 -36.95 -11.47 30.00
C GLY A 3 -36.24 -10.12 30.01
N VAL A 4 -35.26 -10.01 30.91
CA VAL A 4 -34.24 -8.96 30.92
C VAL A 4 -33.19 -9.35 29.89
N ALA A 5 -33.00 -8.54 28.86
CA ALA A 5 -31.91 -8.72 27.90
C ALA A 5 -30.63 -8.06 28.47
N HIS A 6 -29.60 -8.86 28.70
CA HIS A 6 -28.27 -8.37 29.05
C HIS A 6 -27.46 -8.18 27.76
N LEU A 7 -27.12 -6.93 27.41
CA LEU A 7 -26.12 -6.65 26.39
C LEU A 7 -24.74 -6.84 27.02
N ARG A 8 -24.00 -7.87 26.59
CA ARG A 8 -22.61 -8.10 26.96
C ARG A 8 -21.73 -7.39 25.91
N VAL A 9 -21.05 -6.32 26.30
CA VAL A 9 -20.01 -5.69 25.47
C VAL A 9 -18.68 -6.31 25.91
N GLU A 10 -18.15 -7.22 25.10
CA GLU A 10 -16.79 -7.73 25.27
C GLU A 10 -15.83 -6.83 24.50
N THR A 11 -15.24 -5.84 25.19
CA THR A 11 -14.00 -5.20 24.74
C THR A 11 -12.83 -5.93 25.37
N THR A 12 -12.35 -6.97 24.70
CA THR A 12 -11.07 -7.60 25.05
C THR A 12 -10.11 -7.44 23.89
N GLY A 13 -9.10 -6.60 24.12
CA GLY A 13 -8.03 -6.28 23.19
C GLY A 13 -7.21 -7.51 22.82
N LEU A 14 -6.74 -7.48 21.58
CA LEU A 14 -5.76 -8.40 21.04
C LEU A 14 -4.37 -8.01 21.59
N TYR A 15 -3.76 -8.84 22.43
CA TYR A 15 -2.33 -8.77 22.71
C TYR A 15 -1.63 -9.97 22.07
N ILE A 16 -0.50 -9.70 21.43
CA ILE A 16 0.39 -10.71 20.87
C ILE A 16 1.05 -11.46 22.04
N VAL A 17 0.82 -12.78 22.11
CA VAL A 17 1.61 -13.66 22.97
C VAL A 17 2.84 -14.08 22.18
N GLY A 18 4.02 -13.60 22.59
CA GLY A 18 5.30 -14.05 22.08
C GLY A 18 6.12 -14.70 23.19
N GLY A 19 6.65 -15.89 22.92
CA GLY A 19 7.89 -16.39 23.52
C GLY A 19 7.76 -17.42 24.65
N ASP A 20 7.77 -18.70 24.26
CA ASP A 20 8.40 -19.87 24.90
C ASP A 20 8.75 -19.82 26.40
N ALA A 21 7.95 -20.52 27.23
CA ALA A 21 8.42 -21.15 28.46
C ALA A 21 7.56 -22.39 28.80
N PRO A 22 8.17 -23.54 29.18
CA PRO A 22 7.44 -24.77 29.48
C PRO A 22 6.75 -24.73 30.87
N PRO A 23 5.73 -25.57 31.10
CA PRO A 23 4.89 -25.50 32.28
C PRO A 23 5.57 -26.23 33.45
N ASP A 24 5.70 -25.57 34.59
CA ASP A 24 5.06 -26.01 35.84
C ASP A 24 5.50 -25.14 37.02
N ASP A 25 4.53 -24.92 37.91
CA ASP A 25 4.63 -24.36 39.26
C ASP A 25 4.49 -22.83 39.44
N ILE A 26 3.27 -22.33 39.21
CA ILE A 26 2.77 -21.08 39.81
C ILE A 26 1.40 -21.35 40.45
N GLN A 27 1.32 -22.28 41.40
CA GLN A 27 0.20 -22.34 42.36
C GLN A 27 0.57 -21.86 43.76
N SER A 28 1.83 -21.44 43.99
CA SER A 28 2.33 -21.13 45.34
C SER A 28 2.42 -19.65 45.71
N LYS A 29 1.84 -18.71 44.94
CA LYS A 29 1.92 -17.25 45.24
C LYS A 29 0.60 -16.47 45.17
N ILE A 30 -0.46 -16.99 45.79
CA ILE A 30 -1.68 -16.20 46.04
C ILE A 30 -1.83 -15.94 47.55
N PRO A 31 -1.66 -14.70 48.04
CA PRO A 31 -2.01 -14.37 49.42
C PRO A 31 -3.52 -14.41 49.65
N LYS A 32 -3.93 -14.96 50.80
CA LYS A 32 -5.32 -15.08 51.27
C LYS A 32 -5.92 -13.72 51.68
N ALA A 33 -7.18 -13.55 51.27
CA ALA A 33 -8.28 -12.84 51.92
C ALA A 33 -8.21 -11.31 52.12
N LEU A 34 -9.11 -10.60 51.43
CA LEU A 34 -9.81 -9.43 51.95
C LEU A 34 -11.31 -9.71 51.89
N SER A 35 -12.00 -9.52 53.02
CA SER A 35 -13.44 -9.75 53.22
C SER A 35 -14.31 -8.82 52.36
N PRO A 36 -15.56 -9.22 52.01
CA PRO A 36 -16.45 -8.36 51.25
C PRO A 36 -16.99 -7.24 52.13
N ILE A 37 -16.59 -5.99 51.85
CA ILE A 37 -17.29 -4.82 52.37
C ILE A 37 -18.49 -4.60 51.45
N THR A 38 -19.66 -5.06 51.89
CA THR A 38 -20.93 -4.71 51.27
C THR A 38 -21.45 -3.44 51.93
N GLN A 39 -21.15 -2.28 51.35
CA GLN A 39 -21.89 -1.05 51.59
C GLN A 39 -22.64 -0.69 50.31
N TYR A 40 -23.94 -0.94 50.31
CA TYR A 40 -24.86 -0.41 49.31
C TYR A 40 -25.16 1.04 49.69
N HIS A 41 -24.61 1.99 48.93
CA HIS A 41 -25.22 3.30 48.84
C HIS A 41 -26.27 3.23 47.73
N ASP A 42 -27.53 3.46 48.08
CA ASP A 42 -28.60 3.67 47.11
C ASP A 42 -28.31 4.96 46.34
N ILE A 43 -27.58 4.82 45.23
CA ILE A 43 -27.45 5.89 44.25
C ILE A 43 -28.76 5.90 43.46
N LEU A 44 -29.60 6.89 43.74
CA LEU A 44 -30.73 7.24 42.89
C LEU A 44 -30.20 7.60 41.49
N ILE A 45 -30.25 6.65 40.57
CA ILE A 45 -30.03 6.92 39.14
C ILE A 45 -31.29 7.66 38.66
N PRO A 46 -31.20 8.93 38.19
CA PRO A 46 -32.35 9.61 37.63
C PRO A 46 -32.88 8.84 36.41
N PRO A 47 -34.19 8.87 36.14
CA PRO A 47 -34.76 8.14 35.01
C PRO A 47 -34.14 8.65 33.70
N VAL A 48 -33.52 7.74 32.95
CA VAL A 48 -32.98 8.02 31.61
C VAL A 48 -34.13 8.52 30.73
N PRO A 49 -33.99 9.68 30.06
CA PRO A 49 -35.02 10.17 29.14
C PRO A 49 -35.27 9.14 28.06
N ARG A 50 -36.52 8.71 27.90
CA ARG A 50 -36.93 7.67 26.94
C ARG A 50 -37.04 8.20 25.51
N HIS A 51 -36.05 8.97 25.09
CA HIS A 51 -35.86 9.43 23.71
C HIS A 51 -34.42 9.15 23.29
N LEU A 52 -34.11 7.87 23.11
CA LEU A 52 -32.99 7.48 22.26
C LEU A 52 -33.45 7.79 20.82
N THR A 53 -32.98 8.91 20.27
CA THR A 53 -32.96 9.07 18.83
C THR A 53 -32.09 7.94 18.26
N PRO A 54 -32.55 7.17 17.25
CA PRO A 54 -31.69 6.20 16.60
C PRO A 54 -30.47 6.94 16.06
N ILE A 55 -29.27 6.55 16.49
CA ILE A 55 -28.06 6.96 15.79
C ILE A 55 -28.19 6.33 14.39
N ASN A 56 -28.36 7.19 13.39
CA ASN A 56 -28.35 6.75 12.01
C ASN A 56 -26.93 6.30 11.66
N ILE A 57 -26.65 5.01 11.85
CA ILE A 57 -25.38 4.37 11.49
C ILE A 57 -25.05 4.50 9.99
N ASN A 58 -26.02 4.88 9.15
CA ASN A 58 -25.79 5.12 7.72
C ASN A 58 -25.09 6.47 7.44
N ASN A 59 -24.86 7.31 8.46
CA ASN A 59 -24.22 8.62 8.27
C ASN A 59 -22.82 8.74 8.92
N VAL A 60 -22.24 7.62 9.35
CA VAL A 60 -20.78 7.57 9.49
C VAL A 60 -20.27 7.29 8.09
N ALA A 61 -19.88 8.33 7.35
CA ALA A 61 -19.09 8.14 6.14
C ALA A 61 -17.79 7.45 6.57
N THR A 62 -17.77 6.13 6.54
CA THR A 62 -16.54 5.35 6.64
C THR A 62 -15.75 5.67 5.38
N MET A 63 -14.74 6.54 5.51
CA MET A 63 -13.70 6.71 4.49
C MET A 63 -12.89 5.42 4.44
N SER A 64 -13.41 4.42 3.73
CA SER A 64 -12.69 3.18 3.48
C SER A 64 -11.58 3.47 2.47
N TYR A 65 -10.34 3.06 2.77
CA TYR A 65 -9.24 3.10 1.81
C TYR A 65 -9.62 2.25 0.59
N ALA A 66 -9.81 2.90 -0.55
CA ALA A 66 -10.37 2.25 -1.72
C ALA A 66 -9.26 1.62 -2.57
N ILE A 67 -9.62 0.70 -3.47
CA ILE A 67 -8.63 0.11 -4.37
C ILE A 67 -7.99 1.16 -5.27
N TYR A 68 -8.70 2.24 -5.62
CA TYR A 68 -8.12 3.40 -6.32
C TYR A 68 -6.93 4.01 -5.55
N ASP A 69 -7.08 4.23 -4.24
CA ASP A 69 -6.01 4.75 -3.39
C ASP A 69 -4.85 3.74 -3.28
N ALA A 70 -5.19 2.47 -3.13
CA ALA A 70 -4.25 1.36 -3.03
C ALA A 70 -3.50 1.06 -4.34
N SER A 71 -3.89 1.67 -5.46
CA SER A 71 -3.34 1.36 -6.78
C SER A 71 -2.92 2.60 -7.56
N ILE A 72 -3.87 3.35 -8.10
CA ILE A 72 -3.63 4.49 -8.98
C ILE A 72 -2.85 5.59 -8.25
N VAL A 73 -3.24 5.92 -7.03
CA VAL A 73 -2.56 6.96 -6.25
C VAL A 73 -1.12 6.52 -5.94
N LEU A 74 -0.91 5.29 -5.46
CA LEU A 74 0.42 4.76 -5.19
C LEU A 74 1.30 4.65 -6.44
N ALA A 75 0.73 4.28 -7.59
CA ALA A 75 1.46 4.23 -8.86
C ALA A 75 1.91 5.63 -9.31
N LYS A 76 1.05 6.65 -9.15
CA LYS A 76 1.42 8.06 -9.42
C LYS A 76 2.58 8.52 -8.52
N ASP A 77 2.50 8.22 -7.22
CA ASP A 77 3.55 8.57 -6.27
C ASP A 77 4.87 7.83 -6.55
N ALA A 78 4.79 6.55 -6.93
CA ALA A 78 5.96 5.76 -7.32
C ALA A 78 6.63 6.31 -8.58
N LEU A 79 5.86 6.76 -9.58
CA LEU A 79 6.41 7.42 -10.77
C LEU A 79 7.05 8.77 -10.43
N ALA A 80 6.44 9.56 -9.54
CA ALA A 80 7.04 10.81 -9.07
C ALA A 80 8.33 10.59 -8.28
N SER A 81 8.38 9.55 -7.43
CA SER A 81 9.58 9.07 -6.76
C SER A 81 10.67 8.64 -7.75
N LEU A 82 10.29 7.86 -8.76
CA LEU A 82 11.20 7.45 -9.82
C LEU A 82 11.80 8.66 -10.55
N SER A 83 10.98 9.64 -10.93
CA SER A 83 11.45 10.89 -11.54
C SER A 83 12.43 11.65 -10.65
N ALA A 84 12.13 11.79 -9.35
CA ALA A 84 13.01 12.49 -8.42
C ALA A 84 14.38 11.81 -8.29
N VAL A 85 14.39 10.48 -8.25
CA VAL A 85 15.60 9.66 -8.19
C VAL A 85 16.39 9.74 -9.50
N LEU A 86 15.71 9.59 -10.65
CA LEU A 86 16.35 9.65 -11.97
C LEU A 86 16.94 11.02 -12.28
N LYS A 87 16.30 12.11 -11.84
CA LYS A 87 16.82 13.47 -12.03
C LYS A 87 18.24 13.62 -11.49
N LYS A 88 18.51 13.11 -10.29
CA LYS A 88 19.87 13.13 -9.72
C LYS A 88 20.84 12.22 -10.47
N GLY A 89 20.35 11.12 -11.03
CA GLY A 89 21.14 10.25 -11.90
C GLY A 89 21.54 10.94 -13.22
N GLU A 90 20.62 11.70 -13.82
CA GLU A 90 20.85 12.49 -15.03
C GLU A 90 21.88 13.61 -14.83
N GLU A 91 21.92 14.19 -13.62
CA GLU A 91 22.89 15.22 -13.23
C GLU A 91 24.27 14.66 -12.86
N HIS A 92 24.44 13.33 -12.80
CA HIS A 92 25.71 12.69 -12.43
C HIS A 92 26.73 12.72 -13.58
N ALA A 93 28.03 12.82 -13.26
CA ALA A 93 29.10 12.91 -14.26
C ALA A 93 29.11 11.76 -15.28
N ASP A 94 28.76 10.55 -14.81
CA ASP A 94 28.72 9.33 -15.63
C ASP A 94 27.32 8.94 -16.12
N ALA A 95 26.38 9.90 -16.21
CA ALA A 95 24.97 9.63 -16.54
C ALA A 95 24.77 8.75 -17.80
N ALA A 96 25.63 8.87 -18.81
CA ALA A 96 25.53 8.09 -20.05
C ALA A 96 25.71 6.57 -19.86
N SER A 97 26.41 6.11 -18.82
CA SER A 97 26.63 4.67 -18.56
C SER A 97 25.56 4.06 -17.64
N LEU A 98 24.86 4.89 -16.86
CA LEU A 98 23.90 4.46 -15.85
C LEU A 98 22.73 3.61 -16.38
N PRO A 99 22.17 3.84 -17.59
CA PRO A 99 21.10 3.01 -18.14
C PRO A 99 21.41 1.50 -18.17
N GLU A 100 22.68 1.12 -18.36
CA GLU A 100 23.15 -0.26 -18.42
C GLU A 100 23.67 -0.79 -17.08
N ALA A 101 23.75 0.05 -16.05
CA ALA A 101 24.27 -0.31 -14.74
C ALA A 101 23.37 -1.33 -14.02
N ARG A 102 24.00 -2.17 -13.19
CA ARG A 102 23.38 -3.31 -12.49
C ARG A 102 23.88 -3.43 -11.06
N ILE A 103 23.06 -4.01 -10.18
CA ILE A 103 23.47 -4.41 -8.83
C ILE A 103 24.36 -5.66 -8.89
N PHE A 104 23.94 -6.65 -9.67
CA PHE A 104 24.62 -7.93 -9.84
C PHE A 104 24.61 -8.36 -11.31
N SER A 105 25.51 -9.26 -11.70
CA SER A 105 25.75 -9.60 -13.11
C SER A 105 24.55 -10.21 -13.84
N ASP A 106 23.69 -10.95 -13.13
CA ASP A 106 22.48 -11.57 -13.68
C ASP A 106 21.21 -10.72 -13.51
N MET A 107 21.29 -9.62 -12.74
CA MET A 107 20.18 -8.70 -12.57
C MET A 107 20.04 -7.78 -13.79
N LEU A 108 18.80 -7.43 -14.10
CA LEU A 108 18.47 -6.54 -15.23
C LEU A 108 18.89 -5.09 -14.92
N PRO A 109 19.26 -4.32 -15.97
CA PRO A 109 19.89 -3.01 -15.79
C PRO A 109 18.89 -1.92 -15.40
N LEU A 110 19.39 -0.72 -15.05
CA LEU A 110 18.56 0.43 -14.69
C LEU A 110 17.42 0.68 -15.69
N ALA A 111 17.71 0.64 -17.00
CA ALA A 111 16.70 0.85 -18.04
C ALA A 111 15.51 -0.11 -17.92
N PHE A 112 15.78 -1.37 -17.56
CA PHE A 112 14.73 -2.36 -17.35
C PHE A 112 13.95 -2.10 -16.05
N GLN A 113 14.61 -1.65 -14.99
CA GLN A 113 13.91 -1.30 -13.74
C GLN A 113 12.91 -0.16 -13.99
N VAL A 114 13.31 0.88 -14.73
CA VAL A 114 12.42 1.98 -15.16
C VAL A 114 11.29 1.45 -16.05
N HIS A 115 11.60 0.57 -17.00
CA HIS A 115 10.60 -0.06 -17.85
C HIS A 115 9.53 -0.78 -17.02
N MET A 116 9.92 -1.57 -16.03
CA MET A 116 8.96 -2.33 -15.23
C MET A 116 8.07 -1.44 -14.36
N VAL A 117 8.62 -0.40 -13.71
CA VAL A 117 7.80 0.55 -12.93
C VAL A 117 6.74 1.20 -13.83
N THR A 118 7.12 1.63 -15.03
CA THR A 118 6.23 2.31 -15.97
C THR A 118 5.21 1.36 -16.61
N ASP A 119 5.64 0.16 -17.01
CA ASP A 119 4.77 -0.88 -17.60
C ASP A 119 3.71 -1.38 -16.61
N ILE A 120 4.10 -1.70 -15.37
CA ILE A 120 3.16 -2.16 -14.34
C ILE A 120 2.18 -1.04 -13.98
N SER A 121 2.66 0.21 -13.86
CA SER A 121 1.81 1.37 -13.60
C SER A 121 0.78 1.59 -14.72
N SER A 122 1.17 1.48 -15.98
CA SER A 122 0.22 1.55 -17.11
C SER A 122 -0.80 0.41 -17.07
N LYS A 123 -0.34 -0.82 -16.80
CA LYS A 123 -1.19 -2.02 -16.76
C LYS A 123 -2.17 -2.02 -15.60
N VAL A 124 -1.87 -1.40 -14.46
CA VAL A 124 -2.85 -1.32 -13.36
C VAL A 124 -4.05 -0.47 -13.75
N TYR A 125 -3.84 0.69 -14.39
CA TYR A 125 -4.94 1.47 -14.95
C TYR A 125 -5.75 0.67 -15.97
N ALA A 126 -5.07 0.04 -16.93
CA ALA A 126 -5.75 -0.67 -18.00
C ALA A 126 -6.64 -1.80 -17.46
N ARG A 127 -6.08 -2.66 -16.60
CA ARG A 127 -6.80 -3.81 -16.04
C ARG A 127 -7.93 -3.41 -15.10
N LEU A 128 -7.72 -2.41 -14.24
CA LEU A 128 -8.76 -1.94 -13.32
C LEU A 128 -9.79 -1.03 -14.00
N SER A 129 -9.54 -0.57 -15.22
CA SER A 129 -10.54 0.10 -16.07
C SER A 129 -11.17 -0.85 -17.09
N GLY A 130 -10.64 -2.09 -17.19
CA GLY A 130 -10.88 -3.10 -18.23
C GLY A 130 -10.86 -2.55 -19.64
N VAL A 131 -9.83 -1.75 -19.92
CA VAL A 131 -9.40 -1.42 -21.26
C VAL A 131 -8.16 -2.23 -21.59
N GLU A 132 -7.86 -2.40 -22.88
CA GLU A 132 -6.65 -3.10 -23.28
C GLU A 132 -5.39 -2.33 -22.85
N PRO A 133 -4.37 -3.01 -22.30
CA PRO A 133 -3.14 -2.36 -21.88
C PRO A 133 -2.36 -1.85 -23.10
N LYS A 134 -1.91 -0.60 -23.03
CA LYS A 134 -0.98 -0.07 -24.02
C LYS A 134 0.31 -0.88 -23.98
N ALA A 135 0.74 -1.39 -25.13
CA ALA A 135 2.04 -2.03 -25.26
C ALA A 135 3.14 -0.97 -25.12
N LEU A 136 3.93 -1.07 -24.06
CA LEU A 136 5.08 -0.22 -23.82
C LEU A 136 6.33 -1.04 -24.10
N GLU A 137 7.05 -0.71 -25.17
CA GLU A 137 8.26 -1.47 -25.54
C GLU A 137 9.40 -1.24 -24.54
N ASN A 138 10.23 -2.26 -24.36
CA ASN A 138 11.45 -2.20 -23.56
C ASN A 138 12.65 -1.83 -24.45
N ASN A 139 12.71 -0.57 -24.88
CA ASN A 139 13.70 -0.08 -25.84
C ASN A 139 14.36 1.25 -25.43
N MET A 140 14.13 1.70 -24.18
CA MET A 140 14.68 2.94 -23.64
C MET A 140 16.19 2.82 -23.41
N LYS A 141 16.95 3.86 -23.76
CA LYS A 141 18.42 3.85 -23.67
C LYS A 141 18.98 5.06 -22.92
N THR A 142 18.20 6.13 -22.78
CA THR A 142 18.66 7.41 -22.23
C THR A 142 17.73 7.92 -21.13
N PHE A 143 18.22 8.84 -20.30
CA PHE A 143 17.37 9.54 -19.32
C PHE A 143 16.23 10.31 -19.99
N ALA A 144 16.44 10.86 -21.19
CA ALA A 144 15.38 11.48 -21.98
C ALA A 144 14.26 10.47 -22.31
N ASP A 145 14.61 9.23 -22.70
CA ASP A 145 13.62 8.17 -22.94
C ASP A 145 12.87 7.81 -21.65
N PHE A 146 13.58 7.72 -20.52
CA PHE A 146 12.98 7.42 -19.22
C PHE A 146 11.97 8.50 -18.81
N ASN A 147 12.35 9.77 -18.91
CA ASN A 147 11.52 10.91 -18.57
C ASN A 147 10.28 10.98 -19.49
N ALA A 148 10.46 10.76 -20.80
CA ALA A 148 9.34 10.71 -21.75
C ALA A 148 8.37 9.56 -21.44
N ARG A 149 8.89 8.37 -21.11
CA ARG A 149 8.06 7.22 -20.73
C ARG A 149 7.30 7.47 -19.43
N ILE A 150 7.93 8.08 -18.42
CA ILE A 150 7.26 8.40 -17.16
C ILE A 150 6.13 9.39 -17.40
N ALA A 151 6.36 10.45 -18.18
CA ALA A 151 5.33 11.42 -18.53
C ALA A 151 4.14 10.77 -19.26
N GLU A 152 4.42 9.92 -20.25
CA GLU A 152 3.41 9.15 -20.97
C GLU A 152 2.54 8.31 -20.03
N VAL A 153 3.14 7.65 -19.03
CA VAL A 153 2.38 6.82 -18.08
C VAL A 153 1.63 7.66 -17.06
N GLN A 154 2.17 8.81 -16.64
CA GLN A 154 1.42 9.76 -15.82
C GLN A 154 0.15 10.25 -16.53
N ASP A 155 0.22 10.54 -17.83
CA ASP A 155 -0.94 10.91 -18.65
C ASP A 155 -1.96 9.77 -18.78
N ILE A 156 -1.50 8.51 -18.80
CA ILE A 156 -2.39 7.34 -18.76
C ILE A 156 -3.12 7.29 -17.41
N LEU A 157 -2.39 7.41 -16.30
CA LEU A 157 -2.97 7.35 -14.94
C LEU A 157 -3.87 8.56 -14.62
N ALA A 158 -3.68 9.69 -15.30
CA ALA A 158 -4.53 10.87 -15.16
C ALA A 158 -5.97 10.63 -15.63
N LYS A 159 -6.19 9.63 -16.50
CA LYS A 159 -7.52 9.26 -17.04
C LYS A 159 -8.33 8.36 -16.11
N ALA A 160 -7.74 7.90 -15.01
CA ALA A 160 -8.38 6.97 -14.09
C ALA A 160 -9.56 7.62 -13.37
N ASP A 161 -10.77 7.11 -13.63
CA ASP A 161 -11.98 7.45 -12.90
C ASP A 161 -12.06 6.61 -11.61
N GLU A 162 -12.12 7.30 -10.47
CA GLU A 162 -12.11 6.66 -9.15
C GLU A 162 -13.26 5.67 -8.97
N LYS A 163 -14.47 6.04 -9.37
CA LYS A 163 -15.66 5.21 -9.21
C LYS A 163 -15.58 3.95 -10.07
N ALA A 164 -15.16 4.07 -11.32
CA ALA A 164 -14.99 2.96 -12.24
C ALA A 164 -13.94 1.97 -11.75
N ILE A 165 -12.77 2.46 -11.27
CA ILE A 165 -11.72 1.63 -10.70
C ILE A 165 -12.24 0.87 -9.47
N ASN A 166 -12.92 1.58 -8.57
CA ASN A 166 -13.42 1.00 -7.31
C ASN A 166 -14.50 -0.06 -7.54
N ALA A 167 -15.31 0.08 -8.59
CA ALA A 167 -16.33 -0.92 -8.94
C ALA A 167 -15.74 -2.29 -9.34
N ARG A 168 -14.46 -2.35 -9.71
CA ARG A 168 -13.81 -3.55 -10.28
C ARG A 168 -12.94 -4.32 -9.30
N VAL A 169 -13.03 -4.00 -8.01
CA VAL A 169 -12.27 -4.63 -6.91
C VAL A 169 -12.36 -6.16 -6.90
N ALA A 170 -13.53 -6.73 -7.21
CA ALA A 170 -13.78 -8.16 -7.18
C ALA A 170 -13.71 -8.82 -8.57
N GLU A 171 -13.61 -8.04 -9.64
CA GLU A 171 -13.59 -8.59 -11.00
C GLU A 171 -12.29 -9.35 -11.26
N THR A 172 -12.39 -10.39 -12.09
CA THR A 172 -11.22 -11.18 -12.48
C THR A 172 -10.42 -10.43 -13.55
N VAL A 173 -9.13 -10.25 -13.30
CA VAL A 173 -8.16 -9.72 -14.25
C VAL A 173 -7.15 -10.78 -14.63
N THR A 174 -6.75 -10.78 -15.90
CA THR A 174 -5.72 -11.68 -16.43
C THR A 174 -4.35 -11.02 -16.37
N ILE A 175 -3.38 -11.76 -15.82
CA ILE A 175 -1.98 -11.38 -15.77
C ILE A 175 -1.14 -12.31 -16.64
N GLY A 176 -0.09 -11.76 -17.25
CA GLY A 176 0.95 -12.56 -17.90
C GLY A 176 1.99 -12.99 -16.86
N LEU A 177 2.39 -14.26 -16.89
CA LEU A 177 3.41 -14.86 -16.00
C LEU A 177 4.67 -15.24 -16.79
N GLY A 178 4.92 -14.58 -17.92
CA GLY A 178 5.98 -14.88 -18.87
C GLY A 178 5.49 -15.55 -20.15
N PRO A 179 6.40 -15.95 -21.06
CA PRO A 179 6.05 -16.46 -22.39
C PRO A 179 5.08 -17.65 -22.32
N GLY A 180 3.92 -17.51 -22.96
CA GLY A 180 2.88 -18.53 -23.03
C GLY A 180 2.16 -18.85 -21.71
N LYS A 181 2.43 -18.11 -20.63
CA LYS A 181 1.84 -18.34 -19.31
C LYS A 181 0.96 -17.16 -18.90
N SER A 182 -0.26 -17.45 -18.48
CA SER A 182 -1.18 -16.49 -17.88
C SER A 182 -1.72 -17.02 -16.57
N GLY A 183 -2.14 -16.10 -15.72
CA GLY A 183 -2.87 -16.36 -14.48
C GLY A 183 -4.04 -15.40 -14.37
N SER A 184 -4.96 -15.70 -13.46
CA SER A 184 -6.14 -14.89 -13.19
C SER A 184 -6.28 -14.64 -11.69
N MET A 185 -6.76 -13.47 -11.33
CA MET A 185 -6.88 -13.01 -9.95
C MET A 185 -7.97 -11.93 -9.87
N SER A 186 -8.54 -11.71 -8.69
CA SER A 186 -9.43 -10.55 -8.48
C SER A 186 -8.65 -9.24 -8.62
N GLY A 187 -9.34 -8.12 -8.89
CA GLY A 187 -8.73 -6.79 -8.92
C GLY A 187 -7.93 -6.48 -7.65
N ALA A 188 -8.49 -6.78 -6.47
CA ALA A 188 -7.79 -6.65 -5.19
C ALA A 188 -6.56 -7.57 -5.09
N GLY A 189 -6.69 -8.84 -5.51
CA GLY A 189 -5.57 -9.78 -5.53
C GLY A 189 -4.45 -9.33 -6.48
N TYR A 190 -4.82 -8.71 -7.59
CA TYR A 190 -3.89 -8.13 -8.55
C TYR A 190 -3.11 -6.94 -8.00
N VAL A 191 -3.80 -6.00 -7.36
CA VAL A 191 -3.13 -4.85 -6.74
C VAL A 191 -2.18 -5.32 -5.63
N ASN A 192 -2.68 -6.12 -4.70
CA ASN A 192 -1.94 -6.49 -3.49
C ASN A 192 -0.85 -7.54 -3.74
N GLY A 193 -1.12 -8.52 -4.61
CA GLY A 193 -0.23 -9.65 -4.84
C GLY A 193 0.73 -9.47 -6.03
N TYR A 194 0.44 -8.55 -6.94
CA TYR A 194 1.26 -8.35 -8.15
C TYR A 194 1.75 -6.91 -8.31
N VAL A 195 0.84 -5.94 -8.40
CA VAL A 195 1.20 -4.56 -8.77
C VAL A 195 2.12 -3.92 -7.74
N ILE A 196 1.64 -3.82 -6.49
CA ILE A 196 2.34 -3.07 -5.45
C ILE A 196 3.71 -3.68 -5.10
N PRO A 197 3.83 -5.01 -4.90
CA PRO A 197 5.14 -5.63 -4.66
C PRO A 197 6.13 -5.37 -5.80
N ASN A 198 5.71 -5.48 -7.07
CA ASN A 198 6.62 -5.30 -8.19
C ASN A 198 7.00 -3.83 -8.41
N ILE A 199 6.06 -2.87 -8.28
CA ILE A 199 6.37 -1.44 -8.41
C ILE A 199 7.46 -1.05 -7.40
N PHE A 200 7.30 -1.40 -6.13
CA PHE A 200 8.27 -1.03 -5.11
C PHE A 200 9.60 -1.78 -5.26
N PHE A 201 9.57 -3.06 -5.65
CA PHE A 201 10.80 -3.80 -5.94
C PHE A 201 11.64 -3.11 -7.03
N HIS A 202 11.03 -2.78 -8.17
CA HIS A 202 11.75 -2.17 -9.30
C HIS A 202 12.15 -0.72 -9.01
N LEU A 203 11.31 0.06 -8.33
CA LEU A 203 11.63 1.43 -7.93
C LEU A 203 12.82 1.47 -6.96
N THR A 204 12.80 0.63 -5.92
CA THR A 204 13.91 0.54 -4.96
C THR A 204 15.17 0.00 -5.63
N THR A 205 15.05 -0.99 -6.53
CA THR A 205 16.20 -1.48 -7.31
C THR A 205 16.81 -0.37 -8.19
N ALA A 206 15.99 0.47 -8.83
CA ALA A 206 16.48 1.62 -9.60
C ALA A 206 17.24 2.62 -8.71
N TYR A 207 16.68 2.93 -7.53
CA TYR A 207 17.36 3.75 -6.51
C TYR A 207 18.72 3.14 -6.11
N ASP A 208 18.74 1.84 -5.81
CA ASP A 208 19.94 1.13 -5.34
C ASP A 208 21.02 1.05 -6.41
N ILE A 209 20.66 0.84 -7.68
CA ILE A 209 21.61 0.89 -8.81
C ILE A 209 22.29 2.25 -8.85
N LEU A 210 21.50 3.34 -8.88
CA LEU A 210 22.06 4.70 -8.94
C LEU A 210 22.91 5.01 -7.71
N ARG A 211 22.47 4.60 -6.52
CA ARG A 211 23.23 4.80 -5.28
C ARG A 211 24.57 4.05 -5.31
N LYS A 212 24.59 2.82 -5.82
CA LYS A 212 25.81 2.01 -6.01
C LYS A 212 26.77 2.68 -7.00
N GLU A 213 26.27 3.27 -8.07
CA GLU A 213 27.09 3.98 -9.08
C GLU A 213 27.58 5.37 -8.62
N GLY A 214 27.40 5.72 -7.34
CA GLY A 214 27.95 6.94 -6.76
C GLY A 214 27.03 8.16 -6.79
N VAL A 215 25.81 8.03 -7.32
CA VAL A 215 24.83 9.12 -7.32
C VAL A 215 24.51 9.52 -5.87
N PRO A 216 24.55 10.82 -5.50
CA PRO A 216 24.33 11.31 -4.14
C PRO A 216 22.84 11.32 -3.75
N LEU A 217 22.23 10.14 -3.79
CA LEU A 217 20.87 9.88 -3.36
C LEU A 217 20.80 9.68 -1.84
N GLY A 218 19.75 10.23 -1.23
CA GLY A 218 19.35 10.00 0.15
C GLY A 218 17.92 9.45 0.22
N LYS A 219 17.52 8.98 1.41
CA LYS A 219 16.17 8.41 1.63
C LYS A 219 15.04 9.39 1.29
N MET A 220 15.27 10.68 1.46
CA MET A 220 14.25 11.70 1.17
C MET A 220 14.05 11.96 -0.32
N ASP A 221 15.03 11.66 -1.18
CA ASP A 221 14.83 11.71 -2.64
C ASP A 221 13.78 10.67 -3.07
N TYR A 222 13.76 9.53 -2.40
CA TYR A 222 12.76 8.48 -2.60
C TYR A 222 11.42 8.82 -1.93
N LEU A 223 11.43 9.20 -0.65
CA LEU A 223 10.21 9.29 0.17
C LEU A 223 9.40 10.57 -0.03
N THR A 224 10.02 11.69 -0.41
CA THR A 224 9.33 12.99 -0.47
C THR A 224 8.08 12.95 -1.35
N PRO A 225 8.07 12.32 -2.54
CA PRO A 225 6.86 12.25 -3.36
C PRO A 225 5.70 11.47 -2.73
N PHE A 226 5.96 10.53 -1.83
CA PHE A 226 4.92 9.78 -1.11
C PHE A 226 4.35 10.59 0.06
N ILE A 227 5.21 11.20 0.89
CA ILE A 227 4.79 11.81 2.16
C ILE A 227 4.54 13.31 2.06
N GLY A 228 5.15 13.99 1.09
CA GLY A 228 5.16 15.45 1.01
C GLY A 228 3.77 16.06 0.88
N LYS A 229 2.85 15.37 0.20
CA LYS A 229 1.44 15.78 0.09
C LYS A 229 0.61 15.58 1.37
N HIS A 230 1.13 14.86 2.35
CA HIS A 230 0.43 14.52 3.59
C HIS A 230 0.96 15.26 4.82
N ILE A 231 2.14 15.89 4.72
CA ILE A 231 2.73 16.67 5.81
C ILE A 231 2.30 18.12 5.64
N GLN A 232 1.50 18.62 6.58
CA GLN A 232 1.21 20.06 6.68
C GLN A 232 2.45 20.78 7.22
N GLN A 233 2.84 21.88 6.57
CA GLN A 233 3.89 22.79 7.04
C GLN A 233 3.29 23.93 7.85
#